data_AF-A0A502EYP5-F1
#
_entry.id   AF-A0A502EYP5-F1
#
_cell.length_a   1.000
_cell.length_b   1.000
_cell.length_c   1.000
_cell.angle_alpha   90.00
_cell.angle_beta   90.00
_cell.angle_gamma   90.00
#
_symmetry.space_group_name_H-M   'P 1'
#
loop_
_entity.id
_entity.type
_entity.pdbx_description
1 polymer ?
#
loop_
_entity_poly.entity_id
_entity_poly.type
_entity_poly.pdbx_seq_one_letter_code
_entity_poly.pdbx_strand_id
1 'polypeptide(L)'
;METNCHIDREKFEFQQIFSKKIVKLKSFCLHAFIYGIGVTVYILKEYFGVHFDFFPVKYLNFVVMIIWTCVFLFSAIDLIVSYTIFGKEWEERKLKSILEKKQQKQKWV
;
A
#
# COMPACT_ATOMS: atom_id res chain seq x y z
N MET A 1 34.12 -5.94 -15.24
CA MET A 1 33.04 -5.08 -15.76
C MET A 1 31.65 -5.72 -15.66
N GLU A 2 31.55 -7.06 -15.72
CA GLU A 2 30.27 -7.83 -15.67
C GLU A 2 29.40 -7.64 -14.40
N THR A 3 30.01 -7.42 -13.23
CA THR A 3 29.27 -7.34 -11.96
C THR A 3 28.35 -6.12 -11.87
N ASN A 4 28.68 -5.00 -12.51
CA ASN A 4 27.83 -3.81 -12.53
C ASN A 4 26.58 -3.99 -13.39
N CYS A 5 26.70 -4.67 -14.54
CA CYS A 5 25.57 -4.93 -15.45
C CYS A 5 24.50 -5.84 -14.80
N HIS A 6 24.93 -6.82 -14.01
CA HIS A 6 24.01 -7.72 -13.31
C HIS A 6 23.28 -7.05 -12.14
N ILE A 7 23.94 -6.13 -11.42
CA ILE A 7 23.33 -5.36 -10.33
C ILE A 7 22.30 -4.36 -10.89
N ASP A 8 22.61 -3.73 -12.02
CA ASP A 8 21.71 -2.76 -12.67
C ASP A 8 20.44 -3.41 -13.20
N ARG A 9 20.57 -4.59 -13.84
CA ARG A 9 19.41 -5.40 -14.28
C ARG A 9 18.56 -5.87 -13.10
N GLU A 10 19.18 -6.30 -11.99
CA GLU A 10 18.44 -6.68 -10.78
C GLU A 10 17.65 -5.48 -10.23
N LYS A 11 18.27 -4.30 -10.15
CA LYS A 11 17.62 -3.05 -9.71
C LYS A 11 16.45 -2.65 -10.62
N PHE A 12 16.57 -2.80 -11.93
CA PHE A 12 15.54 -2.43 -12.89
C PHE A 12 14.30 -3.35 -12.78
N GLU A 13 14.52 -4.66 -12.65
CA GLU A 13 13.46 -5.64 -12.39
C GLU A 13 12.76 -5.37 -11.06
N PHE A 14 13.53 -5.09 -10.00
CA PHE A 14 12.99 -4.68 -8.70
C PHE A 14 12.16 -3.40 -8.82
N GLN A 15 12.64 -2.39 -9.54
CA GLN A 15 11.94 -1.12 -9.76
C GLN A 15 10.66 -1.30 -10.55
N GLN A 16 10.61 -2.14 -11.58
CA GLN A 16 9.36 -2.39 -12.32
C GLN A 16 8.34 -3.15 -11.49
N ILE A 17 8.78 -4.17 -10.77
CA ILE A 17 7.93 -4.96 -9.87
C ILE A 17 7.43 -4.07 -8.72
N PHE A 18 8.28 -3.20 -8.16
CA PHE A 18 7.86 -2.22 -7.16
C PHE A 18 6.94 -1.15 -7.74
N SER A 19 7.22 -0.63 -8.93
CA SER A 19 6.44 0.47 -9.53
C SER A 19 5.02 0.03 -9.86
N LYS A 20 4.83 -1.18 -10.41
CA LYS A 20 3.49 -1.74 -10.62
C LYS A 20 2.73 -1.92 -9.29
N LYS A 21 3.43 -2.26 -8.21
CA LYS A 21 2.85 -2.38 -6.86
C LYS A 21 2.52 -1.04 -6.24
N ILE A 22 3.44 -0.08 -6.30
CA ILE A 22 3.26 1.27 -5.75
C ILE A 22 2.14 1.99 -6.47
N VAL A 23 1.88 1.73 -7.75
CA VAL A 23 0.75 2.34 -8.47
C VAL A 23 -0.60 1.86 -7.92
N LYS A 24 -0.80 0.55 -7.74
CA LYS A 24 -2.03 0.00 -7.11
C LYS A 24 -2.13 0.44 -5.64
N LEU A 25 -1.03 0.36 -4.91
CA LEU A 25 -0.96 0.74 -3.50
C LEU A 25 -1.14 2.24 -3.28
N LYS A 26 -0.62 3.09 -4.17
CA LYS A 26 -0.77 4.56 -4.13
C LYS A 26 -2.22 4.94 -4.31
N SER A 27 -2.93 4.32 -5.24
CA SER A 27 -4.34 4.63 -5.47
C SER A 27 -5.18 4.34 -4.22
N PHE A 28 -4.95 3.19 -3.57
CA PHE A 28 -5.57 2.85 -2.28
C PHE A 28 -5.12 3.73 -1.13
N CYS A 29 -3.81 4.00 -1.02
CA CYS A 29 -3.24 4.84 0.04
C CYS A 29 -3.76 6.28 -0.06
N LEU A 30 -3.93 6.80 -1.28
CA LEU A 30 -4.51 8.12 -1.50
C LEU A 30 -5.98 8.16 -1.07
N HIS A 31 -6.76 7.11 -1.34
CA HIS A 31 -8.13 6.98 -0.84
C HIS A 31 -8.19 6.91 0.69
N ALA A 32 -7.32 6.11 1.31
CA ALA A 32 -7.18 6.01 2.77
C ALA A 32 -6.73 7.32 3.41
N PHE A 33 -5.84 8.07 2.75
CA PHE A 33 -5.35 9.37 3.21
C PHE A 33 -6.48 10.42 3.17
N ILE A 34 -7.26 10.46 2.09
CA ILE A 34 -8.45 11.31 1.98
C ILE A 34 -9.49 10.94 3.05
N TYR A 35 -9.70 9.64 3.30
CA TYR A 35 -10.59 9.18 4.37
C TYR A 35 -10.10 9.65 5.75
N GLY A 36 -8.80 9.54 6.05
CA GLY A 36 -8.21 10.01 7.30
C GLY A 36 -8.39 11.52 7.52
N ILE A 37 -8.26 12.32 6.46
CA ILE A 37 -8.58 13.75 6.49
C ILE A 37 -10.07 13.96 6.78
N GLY A 38 -10.96 13.22 6.12
CA GLY A 38 -12.41 13.31 6.35
C GLY A 38 -12.83 12.98 7.77
N VAL A 39 -12.27 11.92 8.37
CA VAL A 39 -12.52 11.55 9.77
C VAL A 39 -11.96 12.59 10.74
N THR A 40 -10.75 13.11 10.46
CA THR A 40 -10.15 14.18 11.28
C THR A 40 -11.04 15.42 11.29
N VAL A 41 -11.55 15.83 10.11
CA VAL A 41 -12.48 16.96 9.99
C VAL A 41 -13.81 16.68 10.68
N TYR A 42 -14.34 15.44 10.58
CA TYR A 42 -15.56 15.04 11.31
C TYR A 42 -15.38 15.16 12.82
N ILE A 43 -14.28 14.62 13.36
CA ILE A 43 -13.97 14.71 14.79
C ILE A 43 -13.81 16.17 15.22
N LEU A 44 -13.11 17.00 14.42
CA LEU A 44 -12.97 18.43 14.71
C LEU A 44 -14.33 19.13 14.77
N LYS A 45 -15.23 18.85 13.81
CA LYS A 45 -16.59 19.43 13.79
C LYS A 45 -17.38 19.04 15.04
N GLU A 46 -17.38 17.74 15.39
CA GLU A 46 -18.13 17.21 16.53
C GLU A 46 -17.57 17.70 17.89
N TYR A 47 -16.24 17.69 18.07
CA TYR A 47 -15.60 18.03 19.34
C TYR A 47 -15.37 19.53 19.56
N PHE A 48 -15.06 20.30 18.51
CA PHE A 48 -14.85 21.75 18.64
C PHE A 48 -16.13 22.57 18.40
N GLY A 49 -17.26 21.93 18.08
CA GLY A 49 -18.54 22.62 17.87
C GLY A 49 -18.52 23.63 16.72
N VAL A 50 -17.55 23.49 15.80
CA VAL A 50 -17.38 24.43 14.70
C VAL A 50 -18.40 24.10 13.63
N HIS A 51 -19.41 24.95 13.47
CA HIS A 51 -20.33 24.90 12.34
C HIS A 51 -19.59 25.28 11.05
N PHE A 52 -18.84 24.34 10.50
CA PHE A 52 -18.37 24.43 9.12
C PHE A 52 -19.58 24.24 8.19
N ASP A 53 -20.19 25.35 7.72
CA ASP A 53 -21.22 25.33 6.67
C ASP A 53 -20.64 25.07 5.26
N PHE A 54 -19.41 24.54 5.19
CA PHE A 54 -18.75 24.21 3.93
C PHE A 54 -19.27 22.86 3.39
N PHE A 55 -19.62 22.83 2.11
CA PHE A 55 -19.85 21.60 1.37
C PHE A 55 -18.50 20.89 1.16
N PRO A 56 -18.32 19.59 1.48
CA PRO A 56 -19.28 18.53 1.84
C PRO A 56 -19.49 18.27 3.36
N VAL A 57 -18.84 19.03 4.24
CA VAL A 57 -18.84 18.84 5.71
C VAL A 57 -20.24 19.03 6.34
N LYS A 58 -21.09 19.84 5.71
CA LYS A 58 -22.51 20.00 6.05
C LYS A 58 -23.33 18.72 5.91
N TYR A 59 -22.99 17.85 4.95
CA TYR A 59 -23.71 16.61 4.64
C TYR A 59 -23.16 15.37 5.37
N LEU A 60 -22.03 15.52 6.09
CA LEU A 60 -21.51 14.51 7.00
C LEU A 60 -22.50 14.28 8.16
N ASN A 61 -23.41 13.35 7.94
CA ASN A 61 -24.32 12.77 8.93
C ASN A 61 -23.78 11.43 9.42
N PHE A 62 -24.28 10.96 10.57
CA PHE A 62 -23.90 9.67 11.15
C PHE A 62 -24.02 8.50 10.17
N VAL A 63 -25.08 8.47 9.35
CA VAL A 63 -25.30 7.45 8.32
C VAL A 63 -24.22 7.49 7.24
N VAL A 64 -23.84 8.68 6.78
CA VAL A 64 -22.77 8.86 5.79
C VAL A 64 -21.45 8.38 6.38
N MET A 65 -21.18 8.73 7.64
CA MET A 65 -20.01 8.25 8.39
C MET A 65 -19.96 6.71 8.45
N ILE A 66 -21.06 6.03 8.81
CA ILE A 66 -21.12 4.56 8.87
C ILE A 66 -20.83 3.94 7.50
N ILE A 67 -21.54 4.38 6.45
CA ILE A 67 -21.33 3.84 5.10
C ILE A 67 -19.88 4.04 4.67
N TRP A 68 -19.33 5.22 4.94
CA TRP A 68 -17.97 5.56 4.55
C TRP A 68 -16.93 4.77 5.35
N THR A 69 -17.16 4.54 6.64
CA THR A 69 -16.36 3.65 7.48
C THR A 69 -16.40 2.20 6.99
N CYS A 70 -17.56 1.69 6.57
CA CYS A 70 -17.66 0.35 5.97
C CYS A 70 -16.82 0.23 4.70
N VAL A 71 -16.92 1.21 3.78
CA VAL A 71 -16.12 1.23 2.54
C VAL A 71 -14.63 1.30 2.84
N PHE A 72 -14.23 2.10 3.83
CA PHE A 72 -12.85 2.16 4.29
C PHE A 72 -12.38 0.83 4.88
N LEU A 73 -13.22 0.15 5.65
CA LEU A 73 -12.89 -1.14 6.25
C LEU A 73 -12.61 -2.20 5.18
N PHE A 74 -13.46 -2.28 4.15
CA PHE A 74 -13.21 -3.14 2.99
C PHE A 74 -11.89 -2.81 2.30
N SER A 75 -11.59 -1.52 2.14
CA SER A 75 -10.34 -1.06 1.54
C SER A 75 -9.11 -1.43 2.39
N ALA A 76 -9.23 -1.36 3.71
CA ALA A 76 -8.17 -1.76 4.64
C ALA A 76 -7.92 -3.27 4.59
N ILE A 77 -8.99 -4.09 4.50
CA ILE A 77 -8.87 -5.54 4.37
C ILE A 77 -8.20 -5.90 3.04
N ASP A 78 -8.65 -5.32 1.91
CA ASP A 78 -8.05 -5.55 0.59
C ASP A 78 -6.55 -5.21 0.59
N LEU A 79 -6.18 -4.10 1.24
CA LEU A 79 -4.79 -3.70 1.44
C LEU A 79 -3.98 -4.73 2.23
N ILE A 80 -4.50 -5.22 3.36
CA ILE A 80 -3.82 -6.21 4.21
C ILE A 80 -3.66 -7.52 3.45
N VAL A 81 -4.70 -7.99 2.76
CA VAL A 81 -4.67 -9.20 1.93
C VAL A 81 -3.63 -9.06 0.82
N SER A 82 -3.68 -7.94 0.08
CA SER A 82 -2.72 -7.64 -0.97
C SER A 82 -1.30 -7.43 -0.44
N TYR A 83 -1.11 -7.02 0.81
CA TYR A 83 0.21 -6.93 1.41
C TYR A 83 0.74 -8.30 1.84
N THR A 84 -0.10 -9.10 2.51
CA THR A 84 0.26 -10.43 3.02
C THR A 84 0.53 -11.46 1.92
N ILE A 85 -0.38 -11.61 0.94
CA ILE A 85 -0.21 -12.58 -0.16
C ILE A 85 1.02 -12.23 -1.00
N PHE A 86 1.19 -10.94 -1.27
CA PHE A 86 2.25 -10.47 -2.14
C PHE A 86 3.60 -10.41 -1.41
N GLY A 87 3.59 -10.26 -0.09
CA GLY A 87 4.75 -10.46 0.77
C GLY A 87 5.27 -11.89 0.66
N LYS A 88 4.39 -12.88 0.84
CA LYS A 88 4.76 -14.30 0.72
C LYS A 88 5.34 -14.66 -0.64
N GLU A 89 4.70 -14.28 -1.75
CA GLU A 89 5.23 -14.57 -3.10
C GLU A 89 6.55 -13.85 -3.40
N TRP A 90 6.75 -12.67 -2.82
CA TRP A 90 8.00 -11.94 -2.97
C TRP A 90 9.12 -12.56 -2.13
N GLU A 91 8.82 -12.95 -0.90
CA GLU A 91 9.74 -13.64 0.00
C GLU A 91 10.18 -14.98 -0.57
N GLU A 92 9.26 -15.81 -1.08
CA GLU A 92 9.61 -17.09 -1.72
C GLU A 92 10.51 -16.89 -2.94
N ARG A 93 10.23 -15.90 -3.79
CA ARG A 93 11.08 -15.61 -4.95
C ARG A 93 12.47 -15.12 -4.54
N LYS A 94 12.56 -14.28 -3.51
CA LYS A 94 13.85 -13.79 -2.99
C LYS A 94 14.63 -14.95 -2.37
N LEU A 95 13.98 -15.81 -1.59
CA LEU A 95 14.59 -16.97 -0.96
C LEU A 95 15.10 -17.97 -2.01
N LYS A 96 14.29 -18.27 -3.03
CA LYS A 96 14.68 -19.16 -4.14
C LYS A 96 15.87 -18.59 -4.91
N SER A 97 15.89 -17.29 -5.21
CA SER A 97 17.02 -16.63 -5.87
C SER A 97 18.32 -16.74 -5.05
N ILE A 98 18.25 -16.56 -3.73
CA ILE A 98 19.42 -16.66 -2.84
C ILE A 98 19.92 -18.11 -2.76
N LEU A 99 19.00 -19.07 -2.62
CA LEU A 99 19.30 -20.51 -2.61
C LEU A 99 19.98 -20.94 -3.92
N GLU A 100 19.45 -20.53 -5.06
CA GLU A 100 19.98 -20.87 -6.39
C GLU A 100 21.36 -20.26 -6.62
N LYS A 101 21.58 -18.99 -6.21
CA LYS A 101 22.90 -18.35 -6.22
C LYS A 101 23.92 -19.08 -5.32
N LYS A 102 23.50 -19.55 -4.13
CA LYS A 102 24.38 -20.32 -3.23
C LYS A 102 24.71 -21.71 -3.80
N GLN A 103 23.72 -22.40 -4.37
CA GLN A 103 23.92 -23.73 -4.93
C GLN A 103 24.82 -23.71 -6.17
N GLN A 104 24.66 -22.70 -7.04
CA GLN A 104 25.57 -22.44 -8.14
C GLN A 104 27.00 -22.21 -7.61
N LYS A 105 27.19 -21.31 -6.63
CA LYS A 105 28.52 -21.01 -6.08
C LYS A 105 29.24 -22.21 -5.45
N GLN A 106 28.50 -23.22 -4.98
CA GLN A 106 29.05 -24.46 -4.43
C GLN A 106 29.37 -25.52 -5.48
N LYS A 107 28.79 -25.44 -6.68
CA LYS A 107 29.05 -26.40 -7.77
C LYS A 107 30.33 -26.06 -8.57
N TRP A 108 30.87 -24.85 -8.37
CA TRP A 108 32.08 -24.34 -9.02
C TRP A 108 33.30 -24.30 -8.07
N VAL A 109 33.20 -24.95 -6.89
CA VAL A 109 34.31 -25.25 -5.97
C VAL A 109 34.51 -26.76 -5.98
#